data_AF-A0A7S3QZM4-F1
#
_entry.id   AF-A0A7S3QZM4-F1
#
_cell.length_a   1.000
_cell.length_b   1.000
_cell.length_c   1.000
_cell.angle_alpha   90.00
_cell.angle_beta   90.00
_cell.angle_gamma   90.00
#
_symmetry.space_group_name_H-M   'P 1'
#
loop_
_entity.id
_entity.type
_entity.pdbx_description
1 polymer ?
#
loop_
_entity_poly.entity_id
_entity_poly.type
_entity_poly.pdbx_seq_one_letter_code
_entity_poly.pdbx_strand_id
1 'polypeptide(L)'
;MTKLCSKPLWACILAALLIASCSAKVASKHGKGQKLASTLPESIRYHPNHQAAPARKEADMPAEFDWCKLGFCTSGWNQHIPSYCGSCYLHASLSMLNDRIKIAKQGHSPDVMLGRQSFLNCGPSEGYSGGCDGGDVIDVVRYMAQHGLPDESCMPYSATDLSSRGLQKHKGEHCRAQDFCLNCMPGDDQEGGQGETKCWAVREPILYKLSSYGNVGATQPDAGNMEAMMSEILARGPITCSIACPDELVYGYDGGIYEDTTGDTEVDHDVEVVGWGEENGVKFWNIRNSWGSYWGVNGFFRLRRGVNALQLEAGDCWYAVPTWDMEKDVAEGRLVGSMYGVHPRGTPVPDFQALPTEHNAQQVIEEQQQQQQQQQQGQRIETGDEEVRMNGNRKIIRPA
;
A
#
# COMPACT_ATOMS: atom_id res chain seq x y z
N MET A 1 -40.22 -62.68 33.16
CA MET A 1 -40.93 -61.38 33.18
C MET A 1 -40.71 -60.71 31.84
N THR A 2 -41.84 -60.33 31.24
CA THR A 2 -42.11 -59.74 29.92
C THR A 2 -41.25 -58.51 29.56
N LYS A 3 -41.00 -58.09 28.32
CA LYS A 3 -41.26 -58.55 26.94
C LYS A 3 -40.57 -57.54 25.98
N LEU A 4 -40.14 -58.04 24.81
CA LEU A 4 -40.12 -57.47 23.44
C LEU A 4 -39.53 -56.05 23.20
N CYS A 5 -38.53 -55.83 22.32
CA CYS A 5 -38.35 -56.17 20.89
C CYS A 5 -39.12 -55.26 19.92
N SER A 6 -38.41 -54.42 19.16
CA SER A 6 -38.56 -54.27 17.69
C SER A 6 -37.52 -53.30 17.09
N LYS A 7 -36.53 -53.87 16.38
CA LYS A 7 -35.98 -53.32 15.12
C LYS A 7 -37.06 -53.56 14.02
N PRO A 8 -37.05 -53.02 12.76
CA PRO A 8 -35.84 -52.99 11.90
C PRO A 8 -35.80 -52.08 10.63
N LEU A 9 -34.70 -52.23 9.86
CA LEU A 9 -34.64 -52.41 8.39
C LEU A 9 -34.95 -51.23 7.43
N TRP A 10 -33.90 -50.71 6.76
CA TRP A 10 -33.65 -50.69 5.29
C TRP A 10 -32.55 -49.66 4.94
N ALA A 11 -31.38 -50.14 4.46
CA ALA A 11 -31.01 -50.23 3.03
C ALA A 11 -30.82 -48.83 2.41
N CYS A 12 -29.56 -48.38 2.30
CA CYS A 12 -28.78 -48.41 1.06
C CYS A 12 -29.29 -47.43 0.00
N ILE A 13 -28.39 -46.57 -0.49
CA ILE A 13 -28.21 -46.08 -1.88
C ILE A 13 -27.97 -44.56 -1.94
N LEU A 14 -26.74 -44.24 -2.38
CA LEU A 14 -26.28 -43.10 -3.18
C LEU A 14 -26.95 -41.72 -3.05
N ALA A 15 -26.13 -40.73 -2.68
CA ALA A 15 -25.97 -39.42 -3.36
C ALA A 15 -24.86 -38.67 -2.57
N ALA A 16 -23.61 -38.53 -3.02
CA ALA A 16 -23.13 -37.73 -4.16
C ALA A 16 -23.80 -36.35 -4.23
N LEU A 17 -22.96 -35.29 -4.19
CA LEU A 17 -23.26 -33.89 -4.56
C LEU A 17 -24.18 -33.19 -3.54
N LEU A 18 -23.79 -32.13 -2.82
CA LEU A 18 -22.99 -30.97 -3.16
C LEU A 18 -22.36 -30.39 -1.89
N ILE A 19 -21.03 -30.32 -1.85
CA ILE A 19 -20.34 -29.26 -1.10
C ILE A 19 -20.46 -28.03 -1.98
N ALA A 20 -21.54 -27.26 -1.81
CA ALA A 20 -21.75 -26.01 -2.51
C ALA A 20 -21.99 -24.90 -1.49
N SER A 21 -21.00 -24.00 -1.48
CA SER A 21 -21.12 -22.57 -1.21
C SER A 21 -21.81 -22.14 0.09
N CYS A 22 -20.97 -21.84 1.09
CA CYS A 22 -21.23 -20.68 1.92
C CYS A 22 -19.93 -19.89 2.11
N SER A 23 -19.34 -19.46 0.98
CA SER A 23 -18.42 -18.32 0.96
C SER A 23 -19.29 -17.06 1.10
N ALA A 24 -19.70 -16.75 2.32
CA ALA A 24 -20.36 -15.48 2.61
C ALA A 24 -19.29 -14.39 2.55
N LYS A 25 -19.36 -13.60 1.48
CA LYS A 25 -18.49 -12.48 1.11
C LYS A 25 -18.25 -11.53 2.28
N VAL A 26 -17.03 -11.49 2.79
CA VAL A 26 -16.48 -10.25 3.35
C VAL A 26 -16.24 -9.36 2.14
N ALA A 27 -17.25 -8.61 1.72
CA ALA A 27 -17.04 -7.54 0.76
C ALA A 27 -16.22 -6.47 1.49
N SER A 28 -14.90 -6.54 1.33
CA SER A 28 -13.98 -5.46 1.65
C SER A 28 -14.53 -4.22 0.96
N LYS A 29 -14.87 -3.17 1.73
CA LYS A 29 -15.15 -1.86 1.15
C LYS A 29 -13.83 -1.31 0.64
N HIS A 30 -13.43 -1.76 -0.55
CA HIS A 30 -12.41 -1.12 -1.35
C HIS A 30 -12.87 0.33 -1.63
N GLY A 31 -11.94 1.28 -1.60
CA GLY A 31 -12.21 2.71 -1.66
C GLY A 31 -13.03 3.07 -2.90
N LYS A 32 -14.35 3.25 -2.74
CA LYS A 32 -15.23 3.58 -3.86
C LYS A 32 -14.96 5.01 -4.32
N GLY A 33 -14.63 5.19 -5.60
CA GLY A 33 -14.58 6.49 -6.26
C GLY A 33 -13.18 7.07 -6.50
N GLN A 34 -12.23 6.26 -6.96
CA GLN A 34 -10.96 6.79 -7.49
C GLN A 34 -11.21 7.83 -8.58
N LYS A 35 -10.44 8.92 -8.54
CA LYS A 35 -10.50 9.94 -9.58
C LYS A 35 -9.59 9.53 -10.72
N LEU A 36 -10.18 8.90 -11.74
CA LEU A 36 -9.48 8.61 -12.99
C LEU A 36 -8.68 9.83 -13.46
N ALA A 37 -7.42 9.64 -13.82
CA ALA A 37 -6.53 10.72 -14.27
C ALA A 37 -7.16 11.63 -15.35
N SER A 38 -8.01 11.06 -16.20
CA SER A 38 -8.77 11.78 -17.24
C SER A 38 -9.63 12.93 -16.71
N THR A 39 -10.06 12.88 -15.45
CA THR A 39 -10.91 13.90 -14.80
C THR A 39 -10.11 15.04 -14.17
N LEU A 40 -8.79 14.89 -14.01
CA LEU A 40 -7.92 15.88 -13.37
C LEU A 40 -7.44 16.94 -14.36
N PRO A 41 -7.21 18.20 -13.95
CA PRO A 41 -6.48 19.18 -14.76
C PRO A 41 -5.07 18.70 -15.15
N GLU A 42 -4.59 19.10 -16.33
CA GLU A 42 -3.25 18.73 -16.82
C GLU A 42 -2.12 19.14 -15.85
N SER A 43 -2.25 20.31 -15.22
CA SER A 43 -1.30 20.81 -14.21
C SER A 43 -1.21 19.95 -12.95
N ILE A 44 -2.19 19.08 -12.73
CA ILE A 44 -2.20 18.11 -11.63
C ILE A 44 -1.65 16.77 -12.13
N ARG A 45 -1.96 16.36 -13.37
CA ARG A 45 -1.50 15.09 -13.95
C ARG A 45 0.02 15.01 -14.12
N TYR A 46 0.70 16.15 -14.22
CA TYR A 46 2.12 16.19 -14.51
C TYR A 46 2.90 17.13 -13.61
N HIS A 47 4.08 16.68 -13.22
CA HIS A 47 5.08 17.58 -12.68
C HIS A 47 5.54 18.58 -13.77
N PRO A 48 5.90 19.82 -13.40
CA PRO A 48 6.41 20.80 -14.38
C PRO A 48 7.61 20.31 -15.21
N ASN A 49 8.43 19.41 -14.66
CA ASN A 49 9.58 18.82 -15.33
C ASN A 49 9.29 17.44 -15.98
N HIS A 50 8.02 17.09 -16.23
CA HIS A 50 7.67 15.78 -16.78
C HIS A 50 8.33 15.54 -18.14
N GLN A 51 8.69 14.28 -18.38
CA GLN A 51 9.24 13.83 -19.65
C GLN A 51 8.69 12.44 -19.98
N ALA A 52 8.00 12.31 -21.12
CA ALA A 52 7.56 11.02 -21.61
C ALA A 52 8.77 10.06 -21.81
N ALA A 53 8.56 8.77 -21.57
CA ALA A 53 9.55 7.78 -21.98
C ALA A 53 9.62 7.72 -23.50
N PRO A 54 10.74 7.27 -24.09
CA PRO A 54 10.80 7.00 -25.52
C PRO A 54 9.73 5.98 -25.91
N ALA A 55 8.75 6.39 -26.70
CA ALA A 55 7.68 5.53 -27.17
C ALA A 55 8.24 4.41 -28.07
N ARG A 56 7.81 3.18 -27.80
CA ARG A 56 8.22 1.98 -28.55
C ARG A 56 6.98 1.19 -28.94
N LYS A 57 7.00 0.60 -30.13
CA LYS A 57 5.97 -0.38 -30.52
C LYS A 57 6.24 -1.70 -29.82
N GLU A 58 5.20 -2.47 -29.54
CA GLU A 58 5.34 -3.80 -28.93
C GLU A 58 6.35 -4.68 -29.68
N ALA A 59 6.31 -4.66 -31.01
CA ALA A 59 7.20 -5.46 -31.87
C ALA A 59 8.71 -5.12 -31.71
N ASP A 60 9.04 -3.94 -31.17
CA ASP A 60 10.41 -3.48 -30.95
C ASP A 60 10.89 -3.73 -29.51
N MET A 61 10.06 -4.33 -28.67
CA MET A 61 10.34 -4.63 -27.26
C MET A 61 10.51 -6.13 -27.03
N PRO A 62 11.25 -6.56 -26.00
CA PRO A 62 11.40 -7.99 -25.70
C PRO A 62 10.04 -8.61 -25.36
N ALA A 63 9.85 -9.87 -25.75
CA ALA A 63 8.62 -10.62 -25.46
C ALA A 63 8.39 -10.81 -23.95
N GLU A 64 9.48 -10.86 -23.17
CA GLU A 64 9.46 -10.95 -21.71
C GLU A 64 10.46 -9.96 -21.11
N PHE A 65 10.03 -9.28 -20.05
CA PHE A 65 10.85 -8.36 -19.29
C PHE A 65 10.30 -8.22 -17.86
N ASP A 66 11.17 -8.29 -16.85
CA ASP A 66 10.73 -8.28 -15.46
C ASP A 66 11.84 -7.73 -14.55
N TRP A 67 11.60 -6.57 -13.92
CA TRP A 67 12.56 -5.94 -13.01
C TRP A 67 12.86 -6.77 -11.77
N CYS A 68 11.90 -7.58 -11.30
CA CYS A 68 12.10 -8.44 -10.14
C CYS A 68 13.00 -9.64 -10.46
N LYS A 69 12.85 -10.23 -11.66
CA LYS A 69 13.78 -11.27 -12.14
C LYS A 69 15.21 -10.75 -12.30
N LEU A 70 15.37 -9.45 -12.56
CA LEU A 70 16.67 -8.78 -12.63
C LEU A 70 17.22 -8.37 -11.26
N GLY A 71 16.50 -8.61 -10.16
CA GLY A 71 16.96 -8.33 -8.79
C GLY A 71 16.75 -6.89 -8.32
N PHE A 72 15.99 -6.07 -9.06
CA PHE A 72 15.77 -4.66 -8.75
C PHE A 72 14.49 -4.38 -7.94
N CYS A 73 13.76 -5.43 -7.62
CA CYS A 73 12.59 -5.34 -6.77
C CYS A 73 12.97 -5.31 -5.28
N THR A 74 12.30 -4.44 -4.53
CA THR A 74 12.34 -4.42 -3.07
C THR A 74 11.30 -5.38 -2.47
N SER A 75 11.33 -5.53 -1.14
CA SER A 75 10.45 -6.45 -0.42
C SER A 75 8.97 -6.13 -0.61
N GLY A 76 8.15 -7.17 -0.78
CA GLY A 76 6.69 -7.05 -0.78
C GLY A 76 6.13 -6.67 0.59
N TRP A 77 4.93 -6.09 0.59
CA TRP A 77 4.27 -5.56 1.79
C TRP A 77 2.89 -6.16 1.99
N ASN A 78 2.38 -6.01 3.21
CA ASN A 78 1.00 -6.30 3.54
C ASN A 78 0.34 -5.10 4.20
N GLN A 79 -0.60 -4.48 3.50
CA GLN A 79 -1.32 -3.30 3.99
C GLN A 79 -2.37 -3.64 5.06
N HIS A 80 -2.81 -4.90 5.15
CA HIS A 80 -3.95 -5.32 5.98
C HIS A 80 -3.57 -5.75 7.41
N ILE A 81 -2.31 -5.54 7.83
CA ILE A 81 -1.82 -5.89 9.16
C ILE A 81 -1.08 -4.72 9.81
N PRO A 82 -1.21 -4.54 11.14
CA PRO A 82 -1.97 -5.36 12.10
C PRO A 82 -3.50 -5.17 12.03
N SER A 83 -3.99 -4.15 11.34
CA SER A 83 -5.41 -3.87 11.12
C SER A 83 -5.69 -3.64 9.63
N TYR A 84 -6.96 -3.73 9.23
CA TYR A 84 -7.34 -3.36 7.88
C TYR A 84 -7.11 -1.86 7.65
N CYS A 85 -6.41 -1.54 6.56
CA CYS A 85 -6.21 -0.18 6.07
C CYS A 85 -6.29 -0.22 4.53
N GLY A 86 -7.17 0.61 3.95
CA GLY A 86 -7.34 0.76 2.50
C GLY A 86 -6.24 1.61 1.87
N SER A 87 -4.98 1.23 2.06
CA SER A 87 -3.78 2.00 1.66
C SER A 87 -3.08 1.45 0.42
N CYS A 88 -3.79 0.77 -0.48
CA CYS A 88 -3.22 0.18 -1.70
C CYS A 88 -2.53 1.23 -2.59
N TYR A 89 -3.18 2.38 -2.81
CA TYR A 89 -2.63 3.53 -3.52
C TYR A 89 -1.24 3.92 -3.00
N LEU A 90 -1.06 3.93 -1.67
CA LEU A 90 0.20 4.24 -1.02
C LEU A 90 1.21 3.11 -1.19
N HIS A 91 0.81 1.87 -0.90
CA HIS A 91 1.71 0.72 -0.97
C HIS A 91 2.22 0.49 -2.38
N ALA A 92 1.36 0.57 -3.40
CA ALA A 92 1.75 0.40 -4.79
C ALA A 92 2.63 1.55 -5.29
N SER A 93 2.31 2.79 -4.93
CA SER A 93 3.13 3.97 -5.26
C SER A 93 4.54 3.91 -4.66
N LEU A 94 4.64 3.57 -3.38
CA LEU A 94 5.93 3.49 -2.70
C LEU A 94 6.73 2.26 -3.12
N SER A 95 6.08 1.16 -3.52
CA SER A 95 6.78 0.00 -4.09
C SER A 95 7.43 0.36 -5.44
N MET A 96 6.70 1.04 -6.32
CA MET A 96 7.24 1.62 -7.56
C MET A 96 8.46 2.50 -7.27
N LEU A 97 8.34 3.41 -6.29
CA LEU A 97 9.40 4.37 -5.98
C LEU A 97 10.63 3.71 -5.37
N ASN A 98 10.44 2.77 -4.43
CA ASN A 98 11.53 1.99 -3.84
C ASN A 98 12.33 1.24 -4.92
N ASP A 99 11.62 0.58 -5.83
CA ASP A 99 12.24 -0.18 -6.93
C ASP A 99 12.97 0.76 -7.90
N ARG A 100 12.38 1.92 -8.23
CA ARG A 100 13.04 2.95 -9.06
C ARG A 100 14.28 3.54 -8.40
N ILE A 101 14.28 3.74 -7.06
CA ILE A 101 15.47 4.14 -6.31
C ILE A 101 16.55 3.05 -6.44
N LYS A 102 16.19 1.78 -6.24
CA LYS A 102 17.13 0.65 -6.37
C LYS A 102 17.72 0.53 -7.77
N ILE A 103 16.91 0.71 -8.82
CA ILE A 103 17.36 0.75 -10.23
C ILE A 103 18.36 1.87 -10.44
N ALA A 104 18.03 3.08 -10.00
CA ALA A 104 18.90 4.24 -10.17
C ALA A 104 20.20 4.15 -9.35
N LYS A 105 20.15 3.47 -8.19
CA LYS A 105 21.33 3.08 -7.40
C LYS A 105 22.09 1.89 -8.01
N GLN A 106 21.66 1.34 -9.15
CA GLN A 106 22.27 0.16 -9.78
C GLN A 106 22.36 -1.05 -8.84
N GLY A 107 21.38 -1.20 -7.95
CA GLY A 107 21.31 -2.31 -6.99
C GLY A 107 22.27 -2.18 -5.80
N HIS A 108 22.93 -1.02 -5.59
CA HIS A 108 23.77 -0.81 -4.42
C HIS A 108 22.93 -0.69 -3.14
N SER A 109 23.35 -1.44 -2.12
CA SER A 109 22.80 -1.43 -0.77
C SER A 109 22.98 -0.06 -0.08
N PRO A 110 22.09 0.33 0.85
CA PRO A 110 20.86 -0.38 1.24
C PRO A 110 19.71 -0.14 0.26
N ASP A 111 18.81 -1.13 0.22
CA ASP A 111 17.47 -0.92 -0.33
C ASP A 111 16.77 0.15 0.51
N VAL A 112 16.19 1.15 -0.15
CA VAL A 112 15.45 2.22 0.50
C VAL A 112 13.99 1.81 0.60
N MET A 113 13.42 1.90 1.79
CA MET A 113 12.01 1.63 2.02
C MET A 113 11.34 2.92 2.46
N LEU A 114 10.51 3.55 1.62
CA LEU A 114 9.89 4.82 1.97
C LEU A 114 8.82 4.69 3.07
N GLY A 115 8.78 5.68 3.97
CA GLY A 115 7.95 5.73 5.18
C GLY A 115 6.45 5.81 4.89
N ARG A 116 5.77 4.66 4.94
CA ARG A 116 4.32 4.54 4.72
C ARG A 116 3.53 5.23 5.81
N GLN A 117 3.91 4.99 7.07
CA GLN A 117 3.20 5.55 8.21
C GLN A 117 3.37 7.08 8.28
N SER A 118 4.55 7.60 7.90
CA SER A 118 4.77 9.05 7.79
C SER A 118 3.79 9.70 6.81
N PHE A 119 3.51 9.08 5.67
CA PHE A 119 2.47 9.55 4.75
C PHE A 119 1.07 9.43 5.36
N LEU A 120 0.69 8.28 5.92
CA LEU A 120 -0.67 8.11 6.49
C LEU A 120 -0.96 9.05 7.66
N ASN A 121 0.09 9.45 8.38
CA ASN A 121 0.00 10.44 9.44
C ASN A 121 -0.08 11.88 8.90
N CYS A 122 0.62 12.22 7.82
CA CYS A 122 0.77 13.62 7.42
C CYS A 122 0.06 14.02 6.12
N GLY A 123 -0.08 13.11 5.16
CA GLY A 123 -0.76 13.36 3.89
C GLY A 123 -2.19 13.85 4.10
N PRO A 124 -3.04 13.12 4.87
CA PRO A 124 -4.42 13.53 5.12
C PRO A 124 -4.57 14.89 5.80
N SER A 125 -3.70 15.26 6.75
CA SER A 125 -3.72 16.61 7.35
C SER A 125 -3.44 17.72 6.35
N GLU A 126 -2.60 17.45 5.36
CA GLU A 126 -2.18 18.40 4.32
C GLU A 126 -3.12 18.37 3.09
N GLY A 127 -4.24 17.65 3.17
CA GLY A 127 -5.24 17.62 2.10
C GLY A 127 -5.03 16.54 1.04
N TYR A 128 -4.15 15.56 1.30
CA TYR A 128 -3.86 14.43 0.42
C TYR A 128 -4.52 13.16 0.92
N SER A 129 -5.27 12.47 0.06
CA SER A 129 -5.96 11.20 0.31
C SER A 129 -6.93 11.16 1.50
N GLY A 130 -7.67 10.06 1.64
CA GLY A 130 -8.48 9.72 2.81
C GLY A 130 -7.74 8.88 3.85
N GLY A 131 -6.41 8.76 3.79
CA GLY A 131 -5.65 7.89 4.69
C GLY A 131 -5.96 6.40 4.44
N CYS A 132 -6.45 5.70 5.46
CA CYS A 132 -6.90 4.31 5.39
C CYS A 132 -8.29 4.13 4.75
N ASP A 133 -9.03 5.22 4.50
CA ASP A 133 -10.32 5.18 3.81
C ASP A 133 -10.17 5.18 2.27
N GLY A 134 -8.93 5.16 1.77
CA GLY A 134 -8.61 5.20 0.34
C GLY A 134 -7.88 6.46 -0.07
N GLY A 135 -7.41 6.45 -1.31
CA GLY A 135 -6.64 7.53 -1.93
C GLY A 135 -6.30 7.16 -3.37
N ASP A 136 -5.63 8.07 -4.04
CA ASP A 136 -5.17 7.89 -5.41
C ASP A 136 -3.63 8.00 -5.49
N VAL A 137 -3.01 7.41 -6.51
CA VAL A 137 -1.56 7.51 -6.75
C VAL A 137 -1.10 8.98 -6.82
N ILE A 138 -1.96 9.84 -7.38
CA ILE A 138 -1.67 11.28 -7.51
C ILE A 138 -1.47 11.96 -6.15
N ASP A 139 -2.15 11.51 -5.09
CA ASP A 139 -2.00 12.06 -3.74
C ASP A 139 -0.58 11.83 -3.22
N VAL A 140 -0.04 10.64 -3.47
CA VAL A 140 1.29 10.22 -3.00
C VAL A 140 2.38 10.98 -3.74
N VAL A 141 2.33 10.99 -5.08
CA VAL A 141 3.40 11.63 -5.87
C VAL A 141 3.40 13.14 -5.70
N ARG A 142 2.24 13.79 -5.52
CA ARG A 142 2.20 15.24 -5.25
C ARG A 142 2.72 15.59 -3.88
N TYR A 143 2.31 14.83 -2.85
CA TYR A 143 2.84 15.01 -1.51
C TYR A 143 4.36 14.85 -1.50
N MET A 144 4.88 13.81 -2.15
CA MET A 144 6.30 13.50 -2.15
C MET A 144 7.12 14.48 -3.02
N ALA A 145 6.53 15.06 -4.07
CA ALA A 145 7.16 16.15 -4.82
C ALA A 145 7.29 17.44 -3.97
N GLN A 146 6.27 17.75 -3.15
CA GLN A 146 6.24 18.96 -2.33
C GLN A 146 7.04 18.82 -1.02
N HIS A 147 6.83 17.73 -0.30
CA HIS A 147 7.34 17.52 1.06
C HIS A 147 8.50 16.51 1.09
N GLY A 148 8.41 15.45 0.28
CA GLY A 148 9.26 14.27 0.38
C GLY A 148 8.79 13.30 1.46
N LEU A 149 9.40 12.12 1.49
CA LEU A 149 9.17 11.11 2.53
C LEU A 149 10.49 10.62 3.10
N PRO A 150 10.54 10.26 4.40
CA PRO A 150 11.71 9.64 4.99
C PRO A 150 11.78 8.15 4.65
N ASP A 151 12.82 7.48 5.14
CA ASP A 151 12.86 6.03 5.23
C ASP A 151 11.83 5.50 6.26
N GLU A 152 11.38 4.27 6.08
CA GLU A 152 10.46 3.52 6.94
C GLU A 152 10.97 3.42 8.38
N SER A 153 12.27 3.49 8.61
CA SER A 153 12.85 3.54 9.95
C SER A 153 12.35 4.74 10.78
N CYS A 154 11.84 5.80 10.14
CA CYS A 154 11.29 6.96 10.84
C CYS A 154 9.99 6.65 11.57
N MET A 155 9.10 5.87 10.93
CA MET A 155 7.80 5.50 11.46
C MET A 155 7.41 4.14 10.85
N PRO A 156 7.58 3.04 11.59
CA PRO A 156 7.15 1.72 11.12
C PRO A 156 5.65 1.70 10.81
N TYR A 157 5.29 1.01 9.73
CA TYR A 157 3.91 0.82 9.31
C TYR A 157 3.05 0.19 10.42
N SER A 158 1.95 0.88 10.76
CA SER A 158 0.99 0.40 11.76
C SER A 158 -0.41 0.16 11.19
N ALA A 159 -0.63 0.36 9.89
CA ALA A 159 -1.94 0.24 9.25
C ALA A 159 -3.03 1.14 9.87
N THR A 160 -2.64 2.39 10.15
CA THR A 160 -3.52 3.42 10.75
C THR A 160 -3.29 4.78 10.11
N ASP A 161 -4.22 5.71 10.35
CA ASP A 161 -4.08 7.12 9.96
C ASP A 161 -4.47 8.05 11.12
N LEU A 162 -4.50 9.37 10.86
CA LEU A 162 -4.88 10.40 11.85
C LEU A 162 -6.19 10.14 12.60
N SER A 163 -7.17 9.52 11.96
CA SER A 163 -8.48 9.29 12.58
C SER A 163 -8.42 8.30 13.73
N SER A 164 -7.45 7.37 13.74
CA SER A 164 -7.27 6.46 14.88
C SER A 164 -6.80 7.18 16.14
N ARG A 165 -6.47 8.47 16.04
CA ARG A 165 -6.10 9.36 17.16
C ARG A 165 -7.19 10.37 17.51
N GLY A 166 -8.38 10.24 16.91
CA GLY A 166 -9.46 11.21 17.06
C GLY A 166 -9.18 12.56 16.37
N LEU A 167 -8.07 12.68 15.64
CA LEU A 167 -7.72 13.87 14.88
C LEU A 167 -8.53 13.92 13.58
N GLN A 168 -8.91 15.12 13.19
CA GLN A 168 -9.80 15.34 12.06
C GLN A 168 -8.97 15.42 10.78
N LYS A 169 -9.28 14.54 9.81
CA LYS A 169 -8.75 14.64 8.45
C LYS A 169 -9.13 16.03 7.87
N HIS A 170 -8.17 16.72 7.25
CA HIS A 170 -8.40 17.97 6.50
C HIS A 170 -8.85 19.24 7.28
N LYS A 171 -8.60 19.37 8.59
CA LYS A 171 -8.96 20.57 9.37
C LYS A 171 -7.81 21.56 9.66
N GLY A 172 -6.70 21.49 8.92
CA GLY A 172 -5.58 22.42 9.11
C GLY A 172 -4.79 22.20 10.40
N GLU A 173 -5.01 21.07 11.09
CA GLU A 173 -4.06 20.58 12.09
C GLU A 173 -2.83 20.09 11.33
N HIS A 174 -1.75 20.87 11.37
CA HIS A 174 -0.50 20.50 10.73
C HIS A 174 0.05 19.19 11.30
N CYS A 175 0.64 18.37 10.45
CA CYS A 175 1.29 17.15 10.91
C CYS A 175 2.39 17.48 11.93
N ARG A 176 2.32 16.87 13.13
CA ARG A 176 3.35 17.08 14.15
C ARG A 176 4.65 16.42 13.69
N ALA A 177 5.80 17.00 14.06
CA ALA A 177 7.09 16.43 13.71
C ALA A 177 7.25 14.98 14.22
N GLN A 178 6.68 14.67 15.40
CA GLN A 178 6.65 13.33 15.98
C GLN A 178 5.85 12.32 15.15
N ASP A 179 4.89 12.78 14.35
CA ASP A 179 4.06 11.90 13.54
C ASP A 179 4.71 11.59 12.19
N PHE A 180 5.71 12.40 11.81
CA PHE A 180 6.46 12.25 10.56
C PHE A 180 7.72 11.40 10.75
N CYS A 181 8.48 11.62 11.82
CA CYS A 181 9.65 10.80 12.17
C CYS A 181 9.90 10.84 13.68
N LEU A 182 9.82 9.68 14.33
CA LEU A 182 9.93 9.53 15.78
C LEU A 182 11.08 8.61 16.14
N ASN A 183 11.86 9.01 17.14
CA ASN A 183 12.79 8.11 17.80
C ASN A 183 12.47 8.01 19.29
N CYS A 184 12.66 6.83 19.86
CA CYS A 184 12.47 6.56 21.29
C CYS A 184 13.64 5.74 21.82
N MET A 185 14.36 6.26 22.80
CA MET A 185 15.51 5.57 23.42
C MET A 185 15.45 5.67 24.94
N PRO A 186 16.03 4.71 25.68
CA PRO A 186 16.29 4.89 27.10
C PRO A 186 17.12 6.16 27.31
N GLY A 187 16.75 6.99 28.30
CA GLY A 187 17.60 8.10 28.73
C GLY A 187 18.98 7.58 29.17
N ASP A 188 20.03 8.32 28.85
CA ASP A 188 21.37 8.01 29.36
C ASP A 188 21.56 8.53 30.79
N ASP A 189 22.64 8.07 31.42
CA ASP A 189 23.05 8.47 32.77
C ASP A 189 23.52 9.92 32.87
N GLN A 190 23.75 10.59 31.72
CA GLN A 190 24.27 11.96 31.63
C GLN A 190 23.15 13.01 31.49
N GLU A 191 21.98 12.64 30.96
CA GLU A 191 20.78 13.48 30.86
C GLU A 191 19.79 13.31 32.02
N GLY A 192 20.21 12.66 33.10
CA GLY A 192 19.49 12.67 34.38
C GLY A 192 18.21 11.82 34.45
N GLY A 193 17.99 10.90 33.51
CA GLY A 193 16.84 9.98 33.53
C GLY A 193 17.30 8.55 33.76
N GLN A 194 17.32 8.08 35.02
CA GLN A 194 17.58 6.66 35.31
C GLN A 194 16.47 5.78 34.73
N GLY A 195 16.67 5.24 33.52
CA GLY A 195 15.85 4.19 32.94
C GLY A 195 14.48 4.60 32.39
N GLU A 196 14.16 5.90 32.32
CA GLU A 196 12.96 6.38 31.62
C GLU A 196 13.21 6.48 30.12
N THR A 197 12.38 5.83 29.30
CA THR A 197 12.46 5.96 27.84
C THR A 197 11.92 7.33 27.43
N LYS A 198 12.72 8.08 26.67
CA LYS A 198 12.35 9.38 26.09
C LYS A 198 12.05 9.21 24.60
N CYS A 199 11.06 9.93 24.11
CA CYS A 199 10.72 9.98 22.69
C CYS A 199 10.80 11.42 22.16
N TRP A 200 11.37 11.58 20.97
CA TRP A 200 11.55 12.88 20.33
C TRP A 200 11.37 12.78 18.82
N ALA A 201 10.95 13.90 18.23
CA ALA A 201 10.89 14.02 16.78
C ALA A 201 12.31 14.14 16.19
N VAL A 202 12.59 13.36 15.14
CA VAL A 202 13.76 13.58 14.28
C VAL A 202 13.40 14.69 13.30
N ARG A 203 14.06 15.84 13.43
CA ARG A 203 13.65 17.07 12.72
C ARG A 203 14.20 17.16 11.31
N GLU A 204 15.39 16.61 11.10
CA GLU A 204 16.08 16.62 9.81
C GLU A 204 16.37 15.18 9.35
N PRO A 205 15.35 14.37 9.06
CA PRO A 205 15.56 13.05 8.48
C PRO A 205 16.07 13.18 7.03
N ILE A 206 16.69 12.14 6.50
CA ILE A 206 16.93 12.03 5.05
C ILE A 206 15.58 12.00 4.36
N LEU A 207 15.38 12.89 3.37
CA LEU A 207 14.16 12.97 2.58
C LEU A 207 14.40 12.52 1.14
N TYR A 208 13.51 11.65 0.67
CA TYR A 208 13.41 11.26 -0.72
C TYR A 208 12.28 12.08 -1.37
N LYS A 209 12.60 12.79 -2.45
CA LYS A 209 11.70 13.67 -3.19
C LYS A 209 11.54 13.21 -4.62
N LEU A 210 10.68 13.87 -5.39
CA LEU A 210 10.49 13.58 -6.82
C LEU A 210 10.97 14.75 -7.67
N SER A 211 11.72 14.47 -8.74
CA SER A 211 12.03 15.46 -9.78
C SER A 211 10.98 15.51 -10.89
N SER A 212 10.19 14.45 -11.04
CA SER A 212 9.18 14.30 -12.08
C SER A 212 8.16 13.23 -11.69
N TYR A 213 6.93 13.39 -12.15
CA TYR A 213 5.89 12.37 -12.16
C TYR A 213 4.91 12.64 -13.31
N GLY A 214 4.16 11.62 -13.72
CA GLY A 214 3.12 11.77 -14.73
C GLY A 214 2.23 10.55 -14.90
N ASN A 215 1.05 10.78 -15.47
CA ASN A 215 0.20 9.69 -15.95
C ASN A 215 0.74 9.13 -17.29
N VAL A 216 0.99 7.83 -17.35
CA VAL A 216 1.67 7.14 -18.45
C VAL A 216 0.89 7.23 -19.74
N GLY A 217 -0.39 6.84 -19.76
CA GLY A 217 -1.22 6.83 -20.97
C GLY A 217 -1.37 8.24 -21.56
N ALA A 218 -1.58 9.24 -20.69
CA ALA A 218 -1.74 10.61 -21.13
C ALA A 218 -0.42 11.27 -21.60
N THR A 219 0.76 10.81 -21.15
CA THR A 219 2.05 11.28 -21.70
C THR A 219 2.39 10.71 -23.08
N GLN A 220 1.71 9.66 -23.53
CA GLN A 220 2.01 8.97 -24.79
C GLN A 220 0.72 8.66 -25.58
N PRO A 221 -0.07 9.68 -25.97
CA PRO A 221 -1.37 9.48 -26.60
C PRO A 221 -1.32 8.71 -27.93
N ASP A 222 -0.19 8.78 -28.65
CA ASP A 222 -0.01 8.14 -29.95
C ASP A 222 0.42 6.66 -29.85
N ALA A 223 0.91 6.21 -28.70
CA ALA A 223 1.45 4.86 -28.53
C ALA A 223 0.36 3.80 -28.28
N GLY A 224 -0.80 4.20 -27.74
CA GLY A 224 -1.72 3.27 -27.07
C GLY A 224 -1.28 3.03 -25.62
N ASN A 225 -2.24 2.81 -24.71
CA ASN A 225 -1.95 2.71 -23.28
C ASN A 225 -1.02 1.52 -22.95
N MET A 226 -1.22 0.37 -23.59
CA MET A 226 -0.40 -0.82 -23.37
C MET A 226 1.06 -0.56 -23.75
N GLU A 227 1.33 -0.06 -24.96
CA GLU A 227 2.69 0.28 -25.39
C GLU A 227 3.31 1.40 -24.56
N ALA A 228 2.52 2.38 -24.11
CA ALA A 228 2.99 3.43 -23.20
C ALA A 228 3.47 2.86 -21.87
N MET A 229 2.70 1.94 -21.27
CA MET A 229 3.09 1.21 -20.06
C MET A 229 4.37 0.41 -20.27
N MET A 230 4.46 -0.39 -21.33
CA MET A 230 5.66 -1.17 -21.64
C MET A 230 6.88 -0.26 -21.85
N SER A 231 6.71 0.84 -22.58
CA SER A 231 7.77 1.81 -22.87
C SER A 231 8.30 2.47 -21.61
N GLU A 232 7.41 2.88 -20.69
CA GLU A 232 7.78 3.44 -19.39
C GLU A 232 8.53 2.42 -18.53
N ILE A 233 7.99 1.21 -18.41
CA ILE A 233 8.57 0.14 -17.60
C ILE A 233 9.97 -0.20 -18.10
N LEU A 234 10.14 -0.37 -19.41
CA LEU A 234 11.42 -0.69 -20.03
C LEU A 234 12.46 0.41 -19.81
N ALA A 235 12.04 1.67 -19.88
CA ALA A 235 12.94 2.81 -19.83
C ALA A 235 13.37 3.15 -18.40
N ARG A 236 12.47 3.03 -17.41
CA ARG A 236 12.63 3.71 -16.12
C ARG A 236 12.22 2.92 -14.88
N GLY A 237 11.75 1.69 -15.00
CA GLY A 237 11.34 0.91 -13.83
C GLY A 237 9.82 0.70 -13.73
N PRO A 238 9.37 -0.07 -12.72
CA PRO A 238 7.94 -0.35 -12.49
C PRO A 238 7.05 0.90 -12.48
N ILE A 239 5.75 0.70 -12.67
CA ILE A 239 4.72 1.76 -12.60
C ILE A 239 3.60 1.33 -11.66
N THR A 240 2.87 2.29 -11.13
CA THR A 240 1.64 2.02 -10.35
C THR A 240 0.43 2.20 -11.23
N CYS A 241 -0.48 1.24 -11.23
CA CYS A 241 -1.71 1.27 -12.01
C CYS A 241 -2.91 0.94 -11.14
N SER A 242 -4.01 1.62 -11.43
CA SER A 242 -5.29 1.33 -10.83
C SER A 242 -5.97 0.17 -11.57
N ILE A 243 -6.71 -0.65 -10.82
CA ILE A 243 -7.31 -1.89 -11.30
C ILE A 243 -8.66 -2.14 -10.58
N ALA A 244 -9.60 -2.81 -11.26
CA ALA A 244 -10.77 -3.39 -10.61
C ALA A 244 -10.37 -4.64 -9.81
N CYS A 245 -10.92 -4.81 -8.61
CA CYS A 245 -10.50 -5.88 -7.69
C CYS A 245 -11.66 -6.82 -7.29
N PRO A 246 -12.16 -7.66 -8.20
CA PRO A 246 -13.29 -8.55 -7.92
C PRO A 246 -12.93 -9.62 -6.87
N ASP A 247 -13.94 -10.12 -6.16
CA ASP A 247 -13.81 -11.20 -5.15
C ASP A 247 -13.06 -12.43 -5.72
N GLU A 248 -13.25 -12.75 -7.00
CA GLU A 248 -12.58 -13.86 -7.68
C GLU A 248 -11.05 -13.68 -7.73
N LEU A 249 -10.56 -12.45 -7.92
CA LEU A 249 -9.13 -12.16 -7.81
C LEU A 249 -8.69 -12.25 -6.34
N VAL A 250 -9.44 -11.61 -5.44
CA VAL A 250 -9.09 -11.50 -4.01
C VAL A 250 -8.95 -12.87 -3.35
N TYR A 251 -9.96 -13.72 -3.53
CA TYR A 251 -10.08 -14.98 -2.80
C TYR A 251 -9.76 -16.22 -3.64
N GLY A 252 -9.68 -16.08 -4.96
CA GLY A 252 -9.54 -17.22 -5.89
C GLY A 252 -8.17 -17.35 -6.56
N TYR A 253 -7.34 -16.31 -6.57
CA TYR A 253 -6.04 -16.38 -7.26
C TYR A 253 -4.97 -17.08 -6.42
N ASP A 254 -4.44 -18.18 -6.95
CA ASP A 254 -3.32 -18.94 -6.36
C ASP A 254 -2.16 -19.20 -7.34
N GLY A 255 -2.32 -18.83 -8.63
CA GLY A 255 -1.29 -18.99 -9.64
C GLY A 255 -1.82 -18.90 -11.08
N GLY A 256 -0.92 -19.10 -12.05
CA GLY A 256 -1.27 -19.01 -13.47
C GLY A 256 -1.40 -17.57 -13.97
N ILE A 257 -1.94 -17.42 -15.20
CA ILE A 257 -2.34 -16.13 -15.78
C ILE A 257 -3.82 -15.95 -15.45
N TYR A 258 -4.15 -14.87 -14.73
CA TYR A 258 -5.53 -14.52 -14.40
C TYR A 258 -6.27 -14.07 -15.66
N GLU A 259 -7.40 -14.73 -15.91
CA GLU A 259 -8.35 -14.42 -16.97
C GLU A 259 -9.59 -13.80 -16.32
N ASP A 260 -9.82 -12.52 -16.60
CA ASP A 260 -10.98 -11.81 -16.09
C ASP A 260 -12.25 -12.28 -16.81
N THR A 261 -13.14 -12.94 -16.07
CA THR A 261 -14.47 -13.36 -16.53
C THR A 261 -15.60 -12.67 -15.76
N THR A 262 -15.27 -11.72 -14.87
CA THR A 262 -16.25 -11.12 -13.95
C THR A 262 -16.97 -9.94 -14.62
N GLY A 263 -16.29 -9.28 -15.57
CA GLY A 263 -16.79 -8.06 -16.20
C GLY A 263 -16.77 -6.85 -15.27
N ASP A 264 -16.01 -6.93 -14.17
CA ASP A 264 -15.86 -5.83 -13.24
C ASP A 264 -15.08 -4.68 -13.88
N THR A 265 -15.60 -3.48 -13.67
CA THR A 265 -15.02 -2.23 -14.21
C THR A 265 -14.93 -1.16 -13.13
N GLU A 266 -15.35 -1.47 -11.89
CA GLU A 266 -15.22 -0.57 -10.75
C GLU A 266 -13.76 -0.60 -10.28
N VAL A 267 -12.98 0.39 -10.72
CA VAL A 267 -11.59 0.56 -10.27
C VAL A 267 -11.58 1.02 -8.81
N ASP A 268 -11.01 0.19 -7.94
CA ASP A 268 -11.06 0.33 -6.49
C ASP A 268 -9.77 -0.12 -5.77
N HIS A 269 -8.73 -0.48 -6.53
CA HIS A 269 -7.45 -0.95 -6.02
C HIS A 269 -6.27 -0.46 -6.87
N ASP A 270 -5.09 -0.34 -6.27
CA ASP A 270 -3.85 0.01 -6.96
C ASP A 270 -2.78 -1.05 -6.76
N VAL A 271 -2.05 -1.34 -7.84
CA VAL A 271 -1.02 -2.37 -7.90
C VAL A 271 0.21 -1.86 -8.64
N GLU A 272 1.35 -2.52 -8.44
CA GLU A 272 2.59 -2.19 -9.14
C GLU A 272 2.83 -3.17 -10.30
N VAL A 273 2.95 -2.65 -11.52
CA VAL A 273 3.30 -3.44 -12.70
C VAL A 273 4.82 -3.41 -12.88
N VAL A 274 5.45 -4.57 -12.74
CA VAL A 274 6.92 -4.72 -12.71
C VAL A 274 7.51 -5.23 -14.03
N GLY A 275 6.66 -5.71 -14.93
CA GLY A 275 7.09 -6.36 -16.16
C GLY A 275 5.96 -7.04 -16.92
N TRP A 276 6.33 -7.80 -17.95
CA TRP A 276 5.41 -8.58 -18.78
C TRP A 276 6.09 -9.86 -19.29
N GLY A 277 5.29 -10.77 -19.82
CA GLY A 277 5.77 -11.97 -20.49
C GLY A 277 4.74 -12.56 -21.44
N GLU A 278 5.08 -13.74 -21.95
CA GLU A 278 4.20 -14.56 -22.78
C GLU A 278 4.41 -16.04 -22.43
N GLU A 279 3.34 -16.78 -22.25
CA GLU A 279 3.36 -18.22 -22.00
C GLU A 279 2.33 -18.90 -22.89
N ASN A 280 2.75 -19.87 -23.71
CA ASN A 280 1.89 -20.61 -24.63
C ASN A 280 1.03 -19.71 -25.56
N GLY A 281 1.58 -18.57 -26.00
CA GLY A 281 0.87 -17.59 -26.84
C GLY A 281 -0.06 -16.64 -26.08
N VAL A 282 -0.14 -16.76 -24.75
CA VAL A 282 -0.91 -15.86 -23.88
C VAL A 282 0.03 -14.84 -23.26
N LYS A 283 -0.17 -13.57 -23.61
CA LYS A 283 0.58 -12.43 -23.07
C LYS A 283 0.05 -12.04 -21.69
N PHE A 284 0.94 -11.67 -20.78
CA PHE A 284 0.56 -11.25 -19.43
C PHE A 284 1.44 -10.10 -18.91
N TRP A 285 0.91 -9.39 -17.93
CA TRP A 285 1.63 -8.48 -17.03
C TRP A 285 2.06 -9.24 -15.78
N ASN A 286 3.26 -8.92 -15.25
CA ASN A 286 3.68 -9.32 -13.90
C ASN A 286 3.41 -8.16 -12.95
N ILE A 287 2.66 -8.45 -11.88
CA ILE A 287 2.11 -7.43 -11.00
C ILE A 287 2.40 -7.79 -9.55
N ARG A 288 2.97 -6.86 -8.80
CA ARG A 288 3.12 -6.94 -7.34
C ARG A 288 1.86 -6.41 -6.67
N ASN A 289 1.32 -7.19 -5.75
CA ASN A 289 0.22 -6.78 -4.87
C ASN A 289 0.75 -6.41 -3.47
N SER A 290 -0.11 -5.82 -2.64
CA SER A 290 0.20 -5.30 -1.31
C SER A 290 -0.46 -6.09 -0.18
N TRP A 291 -0.71 -7.39 -0.38
CA TRP A 291 -1.43 -8.26 0.57
C TRP A 291 -0.53 -9.31 1.25
N GLY A 292 0.78 -9.13 1.17
CA GLY A 292 1.78 -10.04 1.74
C GLY A 292 2.15 -11.20 0.82
N SER A 293 3.29 -11.82 1.11
CA SER A 293 3.85 -12.90 0.30
C SER A 293 3.04 -14.19 0.30
N TYR A 294 2.07 -14.31 1.21
CA TYR A 294 1.21 -15.49 1.34
C TYR A 294 -0.03 -15.43 0.43
N TRP A 295 -0.26 -14.30 -0.25
CA TRP A 295 -1.31 -14.18 -1.26
C TRP A 295 -0.74 -14.41 -2.67
N GLY A 296 -1.53 -15.05 -3.55
CA GLY A 296 -1.11 -15.34 -4.93
C GLY A 296 0.20 -16.12 -5.00
N VAL A 297 1.09 -15.69 -5.90
CA VAL A 297 2.42 -16.29 -6.07
C VAL A 297 3.46 -15.38 -5.42
N ASN A 298 3.79 -15.62 -4.16
CA ASN A 298 4.73 -14.80 -3.38
C ASN A 298 4.34 -13.31 -3.27
N GLY A 299 3.03 -13.00 -3.25
CA GLY A 299 2.51 -11.64 -3.27
C GLY A 299 2.36 -11.02 -4.66
N PHE A 300 2.61 -11.79 -5.71
CA PHE A 300 2.46 -11.38 -7.10
C PHE A 300 1.32 -12.13 -7.78
N PHE A 301 0.86 -11.57 -8.89
CA PHE A 301 -0.04 -12.23 -9.82
C PHE A 301 0.32 -11.89 -11.26
N ARG A 302 -0.16 -12.72 -12.18
CA ARG A 302 -0.06 -12.47 -13.62
C ARG A 302 -1.43 -12.17 -14.17
N LEU A 303 -1.56 -11.09 -14.93
CA LEU A 303 -2.83 -10.65 -15.52
C LEU A 303 -2.72 -10.67 -17.04
N ARG A 304 -3.75 -11.16 -17.74
CA ARG A 304 -3.76 -11.13 -19.20
C ARG A 304 -3.56 -9.72 -19.76
N ARG A 305 -2.62 -9.59 -20.70
CA ARG A 305 -2.20 -8.33 -21.32
C ARG A 305 -2.78 -8.18 -22.72
N GLY A 306 -3.06 -6.94 -23.12
CA GLY A 306 -3.55 -6.56 -24.45
C GLY A 306 -5.07 -6.69 -24.62
N VAL A 307 -5.80 -6.91 -23.52
CA VAL A 307 -7.27 -7.03 -23.51
C VAL A 307 -7.91 -6.10 -22.48
N ASN A 308 -7.14 -5.20 -21.85
CA ASN A 308 -7.59 -4.33 -20.77
C ASN A 308 -8.33 -5.08 -19.64
N ALA A 309 -7.82 -6.25 -19.24
CA ALA A 309 -8.38 -7.03 -18.14
C ALA A 309 -8.40 -6.19 -16.86
N LEU A 310 -9.52 -6.23 -16.12
CA LEU A 310 -9.72 -5.45 -14.88
C LEU A 310 -9.42 -3.95 -15.00
N GLN A 311 -9.57 -3.37 -16.20
CA GLN A 311 -9.27 -1.95 -16.49
C GLN A 311 -7.81 -1.51 -16.32
N LEU A 312 -6.85 -2.44 -16.15
CA LEU A 312 -5.45 -2.09 -15.91
C LEU A 312 -4.84 -1.20 -17.01
N GLU A 313 -5.22 -1.44 -18.26
CA GLU A 313 -4.70 -0.73 -19.44
C GLU A 313 -5.57 0.48 -19.83
N ALA A 314 -6.56 0.86 -19.01
CA ALA A 314 -7.47 1.96 -19.29
C ALA A 314 -6.81 3.35 -19.17
N GLY A 315 -5.53 3.39 -18.79
CA GLY A 315 -4.69 4.59 -18.82
C GLY A 315 -4.52 5.27 -17.47
N ASP A 316 -5.01 4.68 -16.37
CA ASP A 316 -4.74 5.17 -15.02
C ASP A 316 -3.50 4.52 -14.41
N CYS A 317 -2.38 4.70 -15.11
CA CYS A 317 -1.07 4.27 -14.67
C CYS A 317 -0.16 5.48 -14.50
N TRP A 318 0.70 5.44 -13.50
CA TRP A 318 1.52 6.56 -13.08
C TRP A 318 2.97 6.14 -12.94
N TYR A 319 3.85 7.08 -13.29
CA TYR A 319 5.28 6.97 -13.04
C TYR A 319 5.75 8.12 -12.17
N ALA A 320 6.88 7.91 -11.50
CA ALA A 320 7.60 8.95 -10.79
C ALA A 320 9.12 8.75 -10.93
N VAL A 321 9.87 9.84 -10.76
CA VAL A 321 11.33 9.85 -10.82
C VAL A 321 11.86 10.35 -9.47
N PRO A 322 12.40 9.44 -8.63
CA PRO A 322 12.90 9.80 -7.30
C PRO A 322 14.22 10.58 -7.35
N THR A 323 14.48 11.35 -6.30
CA THR A 323 15.70 12.12 -6.03
C THR A 323 16.02 12.08 -4.53
N TRP A 324 17.31 12.04 -4.17
CA TRP A 324 17.77 11.83 -2.79
C TRP A 324 19.10 12.55 -2.50
N ASP A 325 19.16 13.83 -2.83
CA ASP A 325 20.38 14.64 -2.69
C ASP A 325 20.93 14.58 -1.26
N MET A 326 20.08 14.52 -0.24
CA MET A 326 20.53 14.41 1.17
C MET A 326 21.34 13.14 1.43
N GLU A 327 20.94 11.99 0.88
CA GLU A 327 21.70 10.74 1.06
C GLU A 327 23.07 10.84 0.36
N LYS A 328 23.11 11.47 -0.83
CA LYS A 328 24.37 11.74 -1.54
C LYS A 328 25.28 12.67 -0.73
N ASP A 329 24.71 13.71 -0.12
CA ASP A 329 25.44 14.65 0.72
C ASP A 329 25.99 13.98 1.98
N VAL A 330 25.27 13.01 2.55
CA VAL A 330 25.77 12.15 3.64
C VAL A 330 26.92 11.28 3.16
N ALA A 331 26.77 10.60 2.02
CA ALA A 331 27.81 9.73 1.46
C ALA A 331 29.11 10.48 1.12
N GLU A 332 28.99 11.73 0.65
CA GLU A 332 30.13 12.62 0.37
C GLU A 332 30.67 13.32 1.64
N GLY A 333 30.03 13.12 2.79
CA GLY A 333 30.44 13.71 4.06
C GLY A 333 30.15 15.20 4.19
N ARG A 334 29.30 15.76 3.32
CA ARG A 334 28.80 17.14 3.43
C ARG A 334 27.81 17.26 4.58
N LEU A 335 26.97 16.24 4.78
CA LEU A 335 26.10 16.07 5.94
C LEU A 335 26.63 14.94 6.83
N VAL A 336 26.37 15.05 8.14
CA VAL A 336 26.67 14.02 9.14
C VAL A 336 25.43 13.78 10.01
N GLY A 337 25.23 12.54 10.43
CA GLY A 337 24.07 12.13 11.22
C GLY A 337 24.28 12.30 12.74
N SER A 338 23.18 12.56 13.44
CA SER A 338 23.04 12.50 14.90
C SER A 338 21.72 11.80 15.24
N MET A 339 21.44 11.61 16.54
CA MET A 339 20.15 11.06 16.98
C MET A 339 18.94 11.99 16.70
N TYR A 340 19.18 13.24 16.28
CA TYR A 340 18.14 14.23 15.96
C TYR A 340 17.96 14.47 14.46
N GLY A 341 18.79 13.82 13.62
CA GLY A 341 18.79 14.00 12.17
C GLY A 341 20.17 14.31 11.60
N VAL A 342 20.21 14.64 10.32
CA VAL A 342 21.43 15.05 9.60
C VAL A 342 21.69 16.55 9.74
N HIS A 343 22.95 16.98 9.74
CA HIS A 343 23.34 18.39 9.76
C HIS A 343 24.67 18.61 9.01
N PRO A 344 25.03 19.85 8.63
CA PRO A 344 26.30 20.11 7.95
C PRO A 344 27.51 19.70 8.79
N ARG A 345 28.54 19.16 8.12
CA ARG A 345 29.78 18.79 8.82
C ARG A 345 30.45 20.02 9.45
N GLY A 346 30.85 19.89 10.72
CA GLY A 346 31.57 20.94 11.44
C GLY A 346 30.69 22.02 12.05
N THR A 347 29.36 21.95 11.88
CA THR A 347 28.45 22.75 12.70
C THR A 347 28.24 22.05 14.05
N PRO A 348 28.17 22.78 15.17
CA PRO A 348 27.72 22.21 16.42
C PRO A 348 26.38 21.51 16.22
N VAL A 349 26.21 20.33 16.83
CA VAL A 349 24.87 19.74 16.96
C VAL A 349 24.05 20.77 17.73
N PRO A 350 22.91 21.24 17.21
CA PRO A 350 22.10 22.22 17.91
C PRO A 350 21.80 21.72 19.32
N ASP A 351 21.92 22.60 20.33
CA ASP A 351 21.52 22.28 21.70
C ASP A 351 19.98 22.16 21.73
N PHE A 352 19.50 20.93 21.62
CA PHE A 352 18.08 20.63 21.46
C PHE A 352 17.31 20.63 22.80
N GLN A 353 17.96 20.92 23.94
CA GLN A 353 17.32 21.00 25.26
C GLN A 353 16.26 22.10 25.41
N ALA A 354 16.11 22.99 24.42
CA ALA A 354 15.17 24.11 24.45
C ALA A 354 13.87 23.90 23.64
N LEU A 355 13.57 22.67 23.22
CA LEU A 355 12.44 22.42 22.31
C LEU A 355 11.18 21.91 23.03
N PRO A 356 9.96 22.40 22.70
CA PRO A 356 8.74 21.97 23.35
C PRO A 356 8.33 20.52 23.02
N THR A 357 7.80 19.85 24.05
CA THR A 357 7.18 18.51 24.14
C THR A 357 8.03 17.33 23.66
N GLU A 358 9.07 17.01 24.42
CA GLU A 358 9.49 15.62 24.60
C GLU A 358 8.33 14.86 25.24
N HIS A 359 7.92 13.74 24.62
CA HIS A 359 6.99 12.83 25.26
C HIS A 359 7.80 11.78 25.99
N ASN A 360 7.40 11.44 27.22
CA ASN A 360 7.90 10.20 27.80
C ASN A 360 7.32 9.02 26.99
N ALA A 361 8.03 7.90 26.93
CA ALA A 361 7.57 6.77 26.16
C ALA A 361 6.23 6.23 26.66
N GLN A 362 5.91 6.40 27.95
CA GLN A 362 4.62 6.00 28.51
C GLN A 362 3.47 6.69 27.78
N GLN A 363 3.56 8.01 27.55
CA GLN A 363 2.55 8.78 26.81
C GLN A 363 2.45 8.34 25.36
N VAL A 364 3.59 8.13 24.68
CA VAL A 364 3.60 7.64 23.28
C VAL A 364 2.99 6.24 23.20
N ILE A 365 3.36 5.35 24.11
CA ILE A 365 2.85 3.98 24.20
C ILE A 365 1.36 4.00 24.53
N GLU A 366 0.90 4.83 25.46
CA GLU A 366 -0.52 4.98 25.80
C GLU A 366 -1.31 5.52 24.61
N GLU A 367 -0.80 6.52 23.89
CA GLU A 367 -1.39 7.00 22.65
C GLU A 367 -1.48 5.87 21.61
N GLN A 368 -0.40 5.10 21.39
CA GLN A 368 -0.37 3.98 20.44
C GLN A 368 -1.26 2.80 20.87
N GLN A 369 -1.31 2.47 22.16
CA GLN A 369 -2.14 1.41 22.71
C GLN A 369 -3.62 1.80 22.68
N GLN A 370 -3.95 3.06 22.95
CA GLN A 370 -5.30 3.58 22.77
C GLN A 370 -5.71 3.52 21.31
N GLN A 371 -4.81 3.83 20.36
CA GLN A 371 -5.06 3.64 18.93
C GLN A 371 -5.39 2.17 18.63
N GLN A 372 -4.57 1.22 19.09
CA GLN A 372 -4.79 -0.21 18.89
C GLN A 372 -6.07 -0.72 19.57
N GLN A 373 -6.40 -0.24 20.78
CA GLN A 373 -7.61 -0.64 21.49
C GLN A 373 -8.88 -0.07 20.84
N GLN A 374 -8.86 1.17 20.37
CA GLN A 374 -9.98 1.76 19.65
C GLN A 374 -10.27 0.99 18.34
N GLN A 375 -9.22 0.52 17.65
CA GLN A 375 -9.37 -0.37 16.49
C GLN A 375 -10.01 -1.71 16.86
N GLN A 376 -9.56 -2.34 17.96
CA GLN A 376 -10.12 -3.61 18.43
C GLN A 376 -11.57 -3.48 18.93
N GLN A 377 -11.93 -2.34 19.54
CA GLN A 377 -13.29 -2.06 20.01
C GLN A 377 -14.24 -1.71 18.86
N GLY A 378 -13.77 -0.97 17.84
CA GLY A 378 -14.53 -0.73 16.61
C GLY A 378 -14.90 -2.03 15.88
N GLN A 379 -13.99 -3.00 15.84
CA GLN A 379 -14.26 -4.34 15.33
C GLN A 379 -15.25 -5.14 16.19
N ARG A 380 -15.34 -4.88 17.49
CA ARG A 380 -16.24 -5.62 18.40
C ARG A 380 -17.68 -5.08 18.36
N ILE A 381 -17.88 -3.78 18.14
CA ILE A 381 -19.21 -3.14 18.06
C ILE A 381 -19.97 -3.56 16.80
N GLU A 382 -19.28 -3.88 15.69
CA GLU A 382 -19.92 -4.46 14.49
C GLU A 382 -20.36 -5.94 14.67
N THR A 383 -19.99 -6.58 15.80
CA THR A 383 -20.24 -8.01 16.03
C THR A 383 -21.18 -8.34 17.20
N GLY A 384 -21.87 -7.36 17.79
CA GLY A 384 -22.75 -7.64 18.94
C GLY A 384 -23.91 -6.68 19.09
N ASP A 385 -25.11 -7.12 18.69
CA ASP A 385 -26.34 -7.05 19.50
C ASP A 385 -27.53 -7.64 18.72
N GLU A 386 -27.80 -8.93 18.89
CA GLU A 386 -29.17 -9.47 18.78
C GLU A 386 -29.36 -10.59 19.82
N GLU A 387 -29.66 -10.19 21.05
CA GLU A 387 -30.14 -11.07 22.10
C GLU A 387 -31.64 -11.38 21.85
N VAL A 388 -31.94 -12.40 21.03
CA VAL A 388 -33.33 -12.85 20.83
C VAL A 388 -33.74 -13.79 21.96
N ARG A 389 -34.49 -13.22 22.92
CA ARG A 389 -35.31 -13.94 23.90
C ARG A 389 -36.15 -15.02 23.22
N MET A 390 -35.88 -16.26 23.60
CA MET A 390 -36.75 -17.42 23.37
C MET A 390 -38.16 -17.18 23.90
N ASN A 391 -39.15 -17.20 23.02
CA ASN A 391 -40.52 -17.55 23.39
C ASN A 391 -41.28 -18.19 22.22
N GLY A 392 -41.71 -19.43 22.44
CA GLY A 392 -43.00 -19.90 21.93
C GLY A 392 -43.05 -20.57 20.56
N ASN A 393 -42.98 -21.90 20.57
CA ASN A 393 -43.97 -22.79 19.94
C ASN A 393 -44.24 -22.67 18.41
N ARG A 394 -43.76 -23.69 17.67
CA ARG A 394 -44.54 -24.74 16.97
C ARG A 394 -44.15 -25.00 15.50
N LYS A 395 -43.87 -26.29 15.27
CA LYS A 395 -44.25 -27.16 14.12
C LYS A 395 -43.76 -26.70 12.73
N ILE A 396 -42.70 -27.32 12.22
CA ILE A 396 -42.75 -28.58 11.43
C ILE A 396 -43.87 -28.55 10.37
N ILE A 397 -43.47 -28.24 9.14
CA ILE A 397 -43.97 -28.92 7.93
C ILE A 397 -42.73 -29.29 7.12
N ARG A 398 -42.53 -30.60 6.92
CA ARG A 398 -41.55 -31.17 5.99
C ARG A 398 -42.11 -31.10 4.56
N PRO A 399 -41.24 -31.05 3.53
CA PRO A 399 -41.60 -30.61 2.18
C PRO A 399 -42.25 -31.72 1.36
N ALA A 400 -43.00 -31.29 0.34
CA ALA A 400 -43.32 -32.06 -0.86
C ALA A 400 -42.24 -31.82 -1.93
#